data_AF-F2TPL1-F1
#
_entry.id   AF-F2TPL1-F1
#
_cell.length_a   1.000
_cell.length_b   1.000
_cell.length_c   1.000
_cell.angle_alpha   90.00
_cell.angle_beta   90.00
_cell.angle_gamma   90.00
#
_symmetry.space_group_name_H-M   'P 1'
#
loop_
_entity.id
_entity.type
_entity.pdbx_description
1 polymer ?
#
loop_
_entity_poly.entity_id
_entity_poly.type
_entity_poly.pdbx_seq_one_letter_code
_entity_poly.pdbx_strand_id
1 'polypeptide(L)'
;MHEIDYQLAGEQLSLVVSPAGAGSLAQAVVAHYKSSERKSTVFMAVEPDTAGLLWNSLTNGKPAIGKTSSTIMTELKCGRLSETVWPLLKCGTDASITISDYEAHRASLELQMLGIAGPSGAASLVALRALSESDKSQLGLNQDSITLVQIGSSNPDFSSIPGPGETSIAQYITVWLQHRNIEYHWIEPTPGRPSVVGIARGSGGGKSLMFNGHMDTVTLLGYNGDPLNLLISDGNLYGRDSADMKSGLAVGMVAIANVKGINLRGDMILAAVADEESESLGMEQLLQAGWRADAAIIAEPTEMALINKHKGFALFQVDIHGAAAHGSRADLGVDAICKAGYFLVELG
;
A
#
# COMPACT_ATOMS: atom_id res chain seq x y z
N MET A 1 13.93 12.79 10.44
CA MET A 1 12.54 13.07 10.86
C MET A 1 11.88 14.16 10.02
N HIS A 2 12.58 15.23 9.63
CA HIS A 2 12.02 16.26 8.73
C HIS A 2 11.53 15.73 7.36
N GLU A 3 12.15 14.67 6.83
CA GLU A 3 11.68 13.97 5.63
C GLU A 3 10.30 13.32 5.82
N ILE A 4 10.09 12.68 6.98
CA ILE A 4 8.81 12.08 7.34
C ILE A 4 7.78 13.18 7.61
N ASP A 5 8.15 14.27 8.28
CA ASP A 5 7.24 15.42 8.46
C ASP A 5 6.84 16.08 7.13
N TYR A 6 7.77 16.13 6.18
CA TYR A 6 7.50 16.61 4.83
C TYR A 6 6.50 15.69 4.11
N GLN A 7 6.68 14.37 4.25
CA GLN A 7 5.73 13.37 3.75
C GLN A 7 4.36 13.49 4.43
N LEU A 8 4.31 13.73 5.74
CA LEU A 8 3.07 13.91 6.49
C LEU A 8 2.36 15.25 6.20
N ALA A 9 3.05 16.23 5.60
CA ALA A 9 2.46 17.47 5.10
C ALA A 9 1.57 18.23 6.11
N GLY A 10 1.90 18.16 7.40
CA GLY A 10 1.17 18.83 8.49
C GLY A 10 0.18 17.95 9.24
N GLU A 11 -0.08 16.73 8.76
CA GLU A 11 -0.89 15.73 9.47
C GLU A 11 -0.15 15.18 10.69
N GLN A 12 -0.93 14.86 11.74
CA GLN A 12 -0.38 14.37 12.98
C GLN A 12 -0.29 12.85 12.99
N LEU A 13 0.95 12.33 12.99
CA LEU A 13 1.20 10.90 13.07
C LEU A 13 0.62 10.30 14.36
N SER A 14 -0.17 9.23 14.25
CA SER A 14 -0.75 8.56 15.41
C SER A 14 0.23 7.61 16.10
N LEU A 15 1.02 6.85 15.33
CA LEU A 15 2.00 5.89 15.84
C LEU A 15 3.28 5.91 15.00
N VAL A 16 4.43 5.95 15.67
CA VAL A 16 5.75 5.67 15.09
C VAL A 16 6.35 4.44 15.77
N VAL A 17 6.83 3.49 14.96
CA VAL A 17 7.56 2.32 15.45
C VAL A 17 9.02 2.42 15.01
N SER A 18 9.94 2.48 15.96
CA SER A 18 11.37 2.65 15.69
C SER A 18 12.21 1.57 16.35
N PRO A 19 13.22 1.02 15.66
CA PRO A 19 14.25 0.24 16.32
C PRO A 19 15.02 1.12 17.32
N ALA A 20 15.36 0.55 18.49
CA ALA A 20 16.02 1.30 19.56
C ALA A 20 17.54 1.12 19.61
N GLY A 21 18.04 -0.11 19.68
CA GLY A 21 19.48 -0.41 19.73
C GLY A 21 20.23 0.39 20.81
N ALA A 22 21.30 1.10 20.43
CA ALA A 22 22.06 1.98 21.36
C ALA A 22 21.26 3.19 21.86
N GLY A 23 20.09 3.45 21.26
CA GLY A 23 19.15 4.49 21.64
C GLY A 23 19.24 5.78 20.80
N SER A 24 20.22 5.93 19.91
CA SER A 24 20.42 7.18 19.14
C SER A 24 19.28 7.48 18.15
N LEU A 25 18.83 6.47 17.39
CA LEU A 25 17.70 6.62 16.48
C LEU A 25 16.40 6.85 17.26
N ALA A 26 16.12 6.00 18.25
CA ALA A 26 14.96 6.18 19.14
C ALA A 26 14.96 7.55 19.83
N GLN A 27 16.11 8.06 20.27
CA GLN A 27 16.24 9.40 20.85
C GLN A 27 15.83 10.47 19.85
N ALA A 28 16.32 10.40 18.61
CA ALA A 28 15.98 11.38 17.58
C ALA A 28 14.47 11.36 17.29
N VAL A 29 13.87 10.17 17.20
CA VAL A 29 12.43 10.01 16.96
C VAL A 29 11.60 10.54 18.12
N VAL A 30 11.97 10.20 19.37
CA VAL A 30 11.29 10.67 20.58
C VAL A 30 11.45 12.18 20.74
N ALA A 31 12.66 12.74 20.60
CA ALA A 31 12.89 14.18 20.71
C ALA A 31 12.04 14.96 19.70
N HIS A 32 11.84 14.38 18.51
CA HIS A 32 11.09 14.99 17.43
C HIS A 32 9.56 14.93 17.67
N TYR A 33 9.01 13.74 17.91
CA TYR A 33 7.56 13.53 18.02
C TYR A 33 6.99 13.75 19.42
N LYS A 34 7.82 13.75 20.47
CA LYS A 34 7.39 14.11 21.85
C LYS A 34 7.71 15.56 22.22
N SER A 35 8.18 16.37 21.27
CA SER A 35 8.31 17.83 21.44
C SER A 35 6.95 18.48 21.73
N SER A 36 6.96 19.68 22.31
CA SER A 36 5.77 20.37 22.84
C SER A 36 4.62 20.57 21.86
N GLU A 37 4.89 20.49 20.55
CA GLU A 37 3.91 20.69 19.46
C GLU A 37 3.30 19.38 18.94
N ARG A 38 3.81 18.20 19.33
CA ARG A 38 3.45 16.90 18.71
C ARG A 38 3.04 15.78 19.69
N LYS A 39 2.73 16.13 20.94
CA LYS A 39 2.59 15.21 22.09
C LYS A 39 1.62 14.03 21.95
N SER A 40 0.70 14.03 20.99
CA SER A 40 -0.26 12.93 20.80
C SER A 40 0.28 11.76 19.97
N THR A 41 1.43 11.90 19.29
CA THR A 41 2.05 10.79 18.56
C THR A 41 2.55 9.73 19.54
N VAL A 42 2.10 8.49 19.35
CA VAL A 42 2.56 7.33 20.12
C VAL A 42 3.91 6.86 19.58
N PHE A 43 4.88 6.65 20.44
CA PHE A 43 6.18 6.08 20.12
C PHE A 43 6.30 4.67 20.69
N MET A 44 6.57 3.72 19.80
CA MET A 44 6.84 2.33 20.13
C MET A 44 8.27 1.96 19.76
N ALA A 45 9.01 1.40 20.71
CA ALA A 45 10.35 0.87 20.50
C ALA A 45 10.33 -0.63 20.19
N VAL A 46 11.18 -1.07 19.26
CA VAL A 46 11.44 -2.48 18.98
C VAL A 46 12.91 -2.84 19.15
N GLU A 47 13.17 -3.99 19.77
CA GLU A 47 14.50 -4.56 19.98
C GLU A 47 14.48 -6.09 19.76
N PRO A 48 15.63 -6.73 19.51
CA PRO A 48 15.70 -8.20 19.50
C PRO A 48 15.54 -8.77 20.92
N ASP A 49 14.92 -9.95 21.05
CA ASP A 49 14.81 -10.69 22.33
C ASP A 49 16.16 -10.87 23.03
N THR A 50 17.20 -11.04 22.22
CA THR A 50 18.58 -11.27 22.66
C THR A 50 19.36 -10.00 23.01
N ALA A 51 18.79 -8.81 22.75
CA ALA A 51 19.37 -7.51 23.11
C ALA A 51 18.33 -6.41 23.41
N GLY A 52 17.21 -6.75 24.06
CA GLY A 52 16.14 -5.82 24.46
C GLY A 52 16.50 -4.92 25.64
N LEU A 53 17.43 -3.99 25.48
CA LEU A 53 17.93 -3.17 26.58
C LEU A 53 16.95 -2.07 27.01
N LEU A 54 16.33 -1.36 26.07
CA LEU A 54 15.33 -0.35 26.38
C LEU A 54 14.09 -1.01 26.99
N TRP A 55 13.62 -2.12 26.43
CA TRP A 55 12.51 -2.89 26.99
C TRP A 55 12.78 -3.32 28.44
N ASN A 56 13.96 -3.89 28.70
CA ASN A 56 14.37 -4.28 30.06
C ASN A 56 14.50 -3.06 30.98
N SER A 57 15.01 -1.93 30.47
CA SER A 57 15.18 -0.71 31.27
C SER A 57 13.84 -0.11 31.68
N LEU A 58 12.88 -0.05 30.75
CA LEU A 58 11.52 0.43 30.99
C LEU A 58 10.79 -0.48 31.99
N THR A 59 10.87 -1.79 31.79
CA THR A 59 10.25 -2.79 32.69
C THR A 59 10.76 -2.68 34.13
N ASN A 60 12.06 -2.44 34.31
CA ASN A 60 12.68 -2.33 35.64
C ASN A 60 12.72 -0.89 36.19
N GLY A 61 12.28 0.11 35.42
CA GLY A 61 12.28 1.52 35.79
C GLY A 61 13.66 2.18 35.93
N LYS A 62 14.75 1.47 35.59
CA LYS A 62 16.15 1.92 35.70
C LYS A 62 16.97 1.43 34.49
N PRO A 63 18.08 2.10 34.12
CA PRO A 63 18.94 1.64 33.04
C PRO A 63 19.43 0.20 33.29
N ALA A 64 19.12 -0.70 32.36
CA ALA A 64 19.61 -2.05 32.38
C ALA A 64 21.00 -2.12 31.73
N ILE A 65 21.88 -2.95 32.30
CA ILE A 65 23.16 -3.36 31.71
C ILE A 65 23.03 -4.86 31.49
N GLY A 66 23.02 -5.29 30.23
CA GLY A 66 22.69 -6.67 29.86
C GLY A 66 23.80 -7.34 29.05
N LYS A 67 23.96 -8.65 29.25
CA LYS A 67 24.70 -9.48 28.29
C LYS A 67 23.81 -9.68 27.06
N THR A 68 24.24 -9.17 25.92
CA THR A 68 23.60 -9.48 24.64
C THR A 68 24.14 -10.79 24.09
N SER A 69 23.29 -11.51 23.34
CA SER A 69 23.71 -12.68 22.57
C SER A 69 23.68 -12.37 21.08
N SER A 70 24.02 -13.35 20.23
CA SER A 70 24.02 -13.13 18.78
C SER A 70 22.61 -12.80 18.29
N THR A 71 22.52 -11.86 17.35
CA THR A 71 21.28 -11.53 16.64
C THR A 71 21.59 -11.16 15.20
N ILE A 72 20.68 -11.50 14.28
CA ILE A 72 20.74 -11.04 12.89
C ILE A 72 20.44 -9.53 12.76
N MET A 73 19.75 -8.93 13.73
CA MET A 73 19.49 -7.49 13.84
C MET A 73 20.72 -6.79 14.41
N THR A 74 21.85 -6.91 13.71
CA THR A 74 23.19 -6.58 14.22
C THR A 74 23.31 -5.13 14.69
N GLU A 75 22.60 -4.21 14.04
CA GLU A 75 22.59 -2.77 14.37
C GLU A 75 21.85 -2.49 15.70
N LEU A 76 21.00 -3.42 16.15
CA LEU A 76 20.25 -3.31 17.40
C LEU A 76 20.96 -4.01 18.56
N LYS A 77 22.02 -4.78 18.28
CA LYS A 77 22.80 -5.50 19.30
C LYS A 77 23.69 -4.56 20.09
N CYS A 78 23.14 -3.91 21.09
CA CYS A 78 23.88 -2.99 21.96
C CYS A 78 23.97 -3.53 23.38
N GLY A 79 25.14 -3.42 24.02
CA GLY A 79 25.38 -3.90 25.39
C GLY A 79 25.07 -2.88 26.49
N ARG A 80 24.79 -1.63 26.10
CA ARG A 80 24.46 -0.54 27.02
C ARG A 80 23.61 0.52 26.32
N LEU A 81 22.55 0.96 26.98
CA LEU A 81 21.80 2.15 26.58
C LEU A 81 22.58 3.40 27.05
N SER A 82 22.67 4.43 26.22
CA SER A 82 23.33 5.67 26.63
C SER A 82 22.66 6.30 27.86
N GLU A 83 23.44 6.58 28.91
CA GLU A 83 22.94 7.20 30.15
C GLU A 83 22.37 8.59 29.92
N THR A 84 22.89 9.32 28.93
CA THR A 84 22.38 10.63 28.55
C THR A 84 21.04 10.58 27.83
N VAL A 85 20.69 9.41 27.26
CA VAL A 85 19.49 9.19 26.46
C VAL A 85 18.35 8.62 27.28
N TRP A 86 18.67 7.88 28.34
CA TRP A 86 17.70 7.20 29.20
C TRP A 86 16.57 8.10 29.73
N PRO A 87 16.81 9.31 30.29
CA PRO A 87 15.71 10.13 30.79
C PRO A 87 14.69 10.50 29.70
N LEU A 88 15.17 10.76 28.47
CA LEU A 88 14.30 11.07 27.34
C LEU A 88 13.48 9.85 26.93
N LEU A 89 14.13 8.70 26.72
CA LEU A 89 13.44 7.48 26.29
C LEU A 89 12.48 6.96 27.37
N LYS A 90 12.84 7.09 28.66
CA LYS A 90 11.95 6.71 29.77
C LYS A 90 10.64 7.48 29.75
N CYS A 91 10.69 8.77 29.47
CA CYS A 91 9.49 9.62 29.47
C CYS A 91 8.75 9.63 28.13
N GLY A 92 9.46 9.38 27.03
CA GLY A 92 8.94 9.50 25.68
C GLY A 92 8.55 8.20 24.99
N THR A 93 8.80 7.05 25.64
CA THR A 93 8.39 5.74 25.10
C THR A 93 7.05 5.30 25.68
N ASP A 94 6.04 5.20 24.83
CA ASP A 94 4.69 4.77 25.24
C ASP A 94 4.56 3.25 25.23
N ALA A 95 5.25 2.57 24.31
CA ALA A 95 5.27 1.12 24.22
C ALA A 95 6.66 0.59 23.83
N SER A 96 6.98 -0.62 24.25
CA SER A 96 8.21 -1.30 23.86
C SER A 96 7.97 -2.80 23.75
N ILE A 97 8.54 -3.41 22.72
CA ILE A 97 8.45 -4.86 22.48
C ILE A 97 9.82 -5.42 22.12
N THR A 98 10.02 -6.71 22.40
CA THR A 98 11.12 -7.49 21.83
C THR A 98 10.61 -8.48 20.81
N ILE A 99 11.43 -8.78 19.79
CA ILE A 99 11.08 -9.72 18.72
C ILE A 99 12.19 -10.73 18.49
N SER A 100 11.83 -11.89 17.95
CA SER A 100 12.81 -12.93 17.66
C SER A 100 13.56 -12.67 16.34
N ASP A 101 14.78 -13.19 16.25
CA ASP A 101 15.55 -13.23 15.00
C ASP A 101 14.79 -13.95 13.88
N TYR A 102 14.01 -14.97 14.23
CA TYR A 102 13.21 -15.72 13.27
C TYR A 102 12.17 -14.81 12.60
N GLU A 103 11.40 -14.06 13.40
CA GLU A 103 10.37 -13.16 12.88
C GLU A 103 10.97 -12.00 12.08
N ALA A 104 12.08 -11.42 12.57
CA ALA A 104 12.81 -10.38 11.85
C ALA A 104 13.36 -10.89 10.51
N HIS A 105 13.84 -12.14 10.46
CA HIS A 105 14.29 -12.76 9.22
C HIS A 105 13.14 -12.94 8.22
N ARG A 106 11.99 -13.46 8.69
CA ARG A 106 10.80 -13.66 7.84
C ARG A 106 10.31 -12.33 7.26
N ALA A 107 10.19 -11.30 8.08
CA ALA A 107 9.80 -9.96 7.62
C ALA A 107 10.85 -9.34 6.70
N SER A 108 12.14 -9.58 6.92
CA SER A 108 13.20 -9.10 6.03
C SER A 108 13.13 -9.75 4.66
N LEU A 109 12.83 -11.05 4.56
CA LEU A 109 12.63 -11.72 3.27
C LEU A 109 11.43 -11.13 2.52
N GLU A 110 10.33 -10.83 3.23
CA GLU A 110 9.15 -10.18 2.65
C GLU A 110 9.48 -8.77 2.13
N LEU A 111 10.21 -7.96 2.90
CA LEU A 111 10.59 -6.60 2.51
C LEU A 111 11.73 -6.56 1.47
N GLN A 112 12.55 -7.61 1.40
CA GLN A 112 13.64 -7.73 0.43
C GLN A 112 13.10 -7.94 -1.00
N MET A 113 11.94 -8.59 -1.15
CA MET A 113 11.24 -8.65 -2.44
C MET A 113 10.82 -7.27 -2.96
N LEU A 114 10.72 -6.28 -2.08
CA LEU A 114 10.39 -4.89 -2.41
C LEU A 114 11.63 -3.97 -2.45
N GLY A 115 12.83 -4.49 -2.09
CA GLY A 115 14.06 -3.70 -2.00
C GLY A 115 14.16 -2.77 -0.79
N ILE A 116 13.33 -2.96 0.25
CA ILE A 116 13.04 -1.92 1.26
C ILE A 116 13.87 -2.03 2.55
N ALA A 117 14.25 -3.23 3.05
CA ALA A 117 14.95 -3.31 4.33
C ALA A 117 15.69 -4.63 4.62
N GLY A 118 16.80 -4.54 5.37
CA GLY A 118 17.44 -5.66 6.07
C GLY A 118 16.80 -5.98 7.43
N PRO A 119 17.31 -6.98 8.18
CA PRO A 119 16.67 -7.49 9.41
C PRO A 119 16.37 -6.43 10.48
N SER A 120 17.27 -5.45 10.70
CA SER A 120 17.04 -4.36 11.66
C SER A 120 15.89 -3.43 11.24
N GLY A 121 15.76 -3.14 9.94
CA GLY A 121 14.68 -2.30 9.41
C GLY A 121 13.34 -3.02 9.36
N ALA A 122 13.36 -4.34 9.14
CA ALA A 122 12.17 -5.18 9.18
C ALA A 122 11.56 -5.32 10.59
N ALA A 123 12.32 -5.02 11.64
CA ALA A 123 11.88 -5.15 13.02
C ALA A 123 10.62 -4.32 13.34
N SER A 124 10.49 -3.10 12.78
CA SER A 124 9.31 -2.26 13.01
C SER A 124 8.03 -2.89 12.46
N LEU A 125 8.11 -3.60 11.32
CA LEU A 125 6.98 -4.34 10.75
C LEU A 125 6.58 -5.53 11.63
N VAL A 126 7.56 -6.25 12.17
CA VAL A 126 7.30 -7.37 13.10
C VAL A 126 6.64 -6.84 14.37
N ALA A 127 7.16 -5.75 14.95
CA ALA A 127 6.59 -5.14 16.14
C ALA A 127 5.12 -4.75 15.94
N LEU A 128 4.77 -4.17 14.78
CA LEU A 128 3.39 -3.83 14.46
C LEU A 128 2.50 -5.09 14.35
N ARG A 129 3.01 -6.17 13.76
CA ARG A 129 2.30 -7.45 13.61
C ARG A 129 2.14 -8.20 14.94
N ALA A 130 3.08 -8.04 15.86
CA ALA A 130 3.09 -8.70 17.16
C ALA A 130 2.09 -8.08 18.16
N LEU A 131 1.49 -6.94 17.84
CA LEU A 131 0.48 -6.29 18.68
C LEU A 131 -0.78 -7.16 18.79
N SER A 132 -1.21 -7.41 20.02
CA SER A 132 -2.53 -7.98 20.31
C SER A 132 -3.63 -6.97 19.98
N GLU A 133 -4.89 -7.42 19.91
CA GLU A 133 -6.03 -6.51 19.72
C GLU A 133 -6.16 -5.47 20.84
N SER A 134 -5.81 -5.84 22.08
CA SER A 134 -5.73 -4.88 23.19
C SER A 134 -4.63 -3.84 22.99
N ASP A 135 -3.47 -4.24 22.46
CA ASP A 135 -2.37 -3.31 22.21
C ASP A 135 -2.72 -2.35 21.07
N LYS A 136 -3.30 -2.87 19.98
CA LYS A 136 -3.78 -2.05 18.85
C LYS A 136 -4.77 -0.99 19.32
N SER A 137 -5.75 -1.37 20.14
CA SER A 137 -6.73 -0.43 20.70
C SER A 137 -6.09 0.63 21.59
N GLN A 138 -5.07 0.28 22.39
CA GLN A 138 -4.34 1.22 23.24
C GLN A 138 -3.44 2.17 22.43
N LEU A 139 -2.96 1.70 21.27
CA LEU A 139 -2.12 2.47 20.34
C LEU A 139 -2.95 3.24 19.30
N GLY A 140 -4.28 3.22 19.38
CA GLY A 140 -5.18 3.92 18.46
C GLY A 140 -5.28 3.30 17.07
N LEU A 141 -4.80 2.07 16.88
CA LEU A 141 -4.95 1.32 15.63
C LEU A 141 -6.32 0.65 15.61
N ASN A 142 -7.10 0.89 14.55
CA ASN A 142 -8.45 0.36 14.38
C ASN A 142 -8.61 -0.32 13.01
N GLN A 143 -9.80 -0.85 12.75
CA GLN A 143 -10.12 -1.58 11.52
C GLN A 143 -10.02 -0.72 10.24
N ASP A 144 -9.95 0.61 10.37
CA ASP A 144 -9.85 1.56 9.26
C ASP A 144 -8.40 1.88 8.87
N SER A 145 -7.41 1.29 9.55
CA SER A 145 -5.99 1.49 9.25
C SER A 145 -5.58 0.66 8.01
N ILE A 146 -5.46 1.30 6.84
CA ILE A 146 -5.12 0.64 5.55
C ILE A 146 -4.04 1.43 4.80
N THR A 147 -3.02 0.73 4.28
CA THR A 147 -2.01 1.29 3.36
C THR A 147 -2.04 0.53 2.04
N LEU A 148 -2.80 1.04 1.06
CA LEU A 148 -2.85 0.53 -0.32
C LEU A 148 -2.31 1.57 -1.32
N VAL A 149 -2.64 2.84 -1.13
CA VAL A 149 -2.39 3.92 -2.10
C VAL A 149 -0.90 4.25 -2.28
N GLN A 150 -0.07 3.92 -1.28
CA GLN A 150 1.39 4.12 -1.36
C GLN A 150 2.11 3.09 -2.25
N ILE A 151 1.43 2.00 -2.65
CA ILE A 151 2.01 1.00 -3.53
C ILE A 151 1.87 1.51 -4.97
N GLY A 152 2.99 1.85 -5.60
CA GLY A 152 3.02 2.21 -7.01
C GLY A 152 2.62 1.01 -7.88
N SER A 153 1.51 1.14 -8.58
CA SER A 153 0.94 0.12 -9.47
C SER A 153 0.53 0.69 -10.82
N SER A 154 1.12 1.81 -11.23
CA SER A 154 0.71 2.45 -12.48
C SER A 154 0.88 1.49 -13.66
N ASN A 155 -0.13 1.46 -14.52
CA ASN A 155 -0.24 0.54 -15.63
C ASN A 155 0.99 0.69 -16.56
N PRO A 156 1.69 -0.40 -16.91
CA PRO A 156 2.88 -0.35 -17.76
C PRO A 156 2.63 0.22 -19.16
N ASP A 157 1.41 0.07 -19.68
CA ASP A 157 1.07 0.30 -21.08
C ASP A 157 0.34 1.65 -21.30
N PHE A 158 -0.05 2.33 -20.22
CA PHE A 158 -0.85 3.56 -20.28
C PHE A 158 -0.05 4.82 -20.66
N SER A 159 1.27 4.85 -20.49
CA SER A 159 2.05 6.06 -20.73
C SER A 159 3.40 5.83 -21.39
N SER A 160 4.02 6.92 -21.85
CA SER A 160 5.34 6.89 -22.52
C SER A 160 6.48 6.40 -21.61
N ILE A 161 6.27 6.40 -20.30
CA ILE A 161 7.17 5.79 -19.32
C ILE A 161 6.41 4.60 -18.71
N PRO A 162 6.92 3.37 -18.85
CA PRO A 162 6.29 2.20 -18.25
C PRO A 162 6.22 2.32 -16.73
N GLY A 163 5.03 2.09 -16.19
CA GLY A 163 4.82 1.94 -14.76
C GLY A 163 5.33 0.59 -14.21
N PRO A 164 5.36 0.43 -12.88
CA PRO A 164 5.87 -0.79 -12.24
C PRO A 164 4.90 -2.00 -12.34
N GLY A 165 3.65 -1.79 -12.76
CA GLY A 165 2.64 -2.86 -12.85
C GLY A 165 2.09 -3.32 -11.49
N GLU A 166 1.22 -4.33 -11.53
CA GLU A 166 0.32 -4.68 -10.42
C GLU A 166 0.89 -5.73 -9.47
N THR A 167 2.05 -6.31 -9.79
CA THR A 167 2.61 -7.45 -9.04
C THR A 167 2.75 -7.15 -7.54
N SER A 168 3.29 -5.99 -7.17
CA SER A 168 3.53 -5.62 -5.77
C SER A 168 2.22 -5.45 -4.98
N ILE A 169 1.20 -4.83 -5.58
CA ILE A 169 -0.10 -4.64 -4.92
C ILE A 169 -0.89 -5.95 -4.86
N ALA A 170 -0.83 -6.79 -5.91
CA ALA A 170 -1.42 -8.12 -5.91
C ALA A 170 -0.81 -9.02 -4.82
N GLN A 171 0.51 -8.95 -4.61
CA GLN A 171 1.18 -9.65 -3.50
C GLN A 171 0.70 -9.14 -2.14
N TYR A 172 0.60 -7.82 -1.96
CA TYR A 172 0.04 -7.24 -0.73
C TYR A 172 -1.37 -7.77 -0.44
N ILE A 173 -2.27 -7.75 -1.42
CA ILE A 173 -3.65 -8.21 -1.26
C ILE A 173 -3.69 -9.70 -0.94
N THR A 174 -2.87 -10.51 -1.63
CA THR A 174 -2.75 -11.94 -1.37
C THR A 174 -2.34 -12.22 0.08
N VAL A 175 -1.29 -11.54 0.57
CA VAL A 175 -0.84 -11.66 1.97
C VAL A 175 -1.92 -11.17 2.94
N TRP A 176 -2.63 -10.09 2.60
CA TRP A 176 -3.70 -9.54 3.43
C TRP A 176 -4.87 -10.52 3.59
N LEU A 177 -5.28 -11.20 2.51
CA LEU A 177 -6.30 -12.25 2.50
C LEU A 177 -5.82 -13.49 3.27
N GLN A 178 -4.59 -13.93 3.00
CA GLN A 178 -3.97 -15.08 3.64
C GLN A 178 -3.89 -14.92 5.16
N HIS A 179 -3.46 -13.76 5.67
CA HIS A 179 -3.38 -13.48 7.11
C HIS A 179 -4.76 -13.58 7.80
N ARG A 180 -5.84 -13.33 7.05
CA ARG A 180 -7.21 -13.46 7.54
C ARG A 180 -7.81 -14.83 7.25
N ASN A 181 -7.02 -15.76 6.73
CA ASN A 181 -7.42 -17.10 6.32
C ASN A 181 -8.62 -17.05 5.33
N ILE A 182 -8.67 -16.03 4.49
CA ILE A 182 -9.67 -15.91 3.41
C ILE A 182 -9.13 -16.70 2.22
N GLU A 183 -9.97 -17.51 1.58
CA GLU A 183 -9.58 -18.24 0.38
C GLU A 183 -9.17 -17.24 -0.70
N TYR A 184 -8.07 -17.49 -1.40
CA TYR A 184 -7.59 -16.61 -2.45
C TYR A 184 -7.02 -17.38 -3.64
N HIS A 185 -7.04 -16.74 -4.81
CA HIS A 185 -6.52 -17.29 -6.06
C HIS A 185 -5.77 -16.21 -6.83
N TRP A 186 -4.56 -16.55 -7.28
CA TRP A 186 -3.73 -15.71 -8.14
C TRP A 186 -4.00 -16.05 -9.60
N ILE A 187 -4.40 -15.06 -10.40
CA ILE A 187 -4.77 -15.23 -11.81
C ILE A 187 -3.82 -14.38 -12.65
N GLU A 188 -2.87 -15.01 -13.34
CA GLU A 188 -1.88 -14.31 -14.18
C GLU A 188 -1.63 -15.06 -15.51
N PRO A 189 -2.61 -15.13 -16.44
CA PRO A 189 -2.36 -15.61 -17.80
C PRO A 189 -1.38 -14.74 -18.59
N THR A 190 -1.41 -13.42 -18.37
CA THR A 190 -0.42 -12.48 -18.93
C THR A 190 0.65 -12.20 -17.88
N PRO A 191 1.93 -12.57 -18.13
CA PRO A 191 3.02 -12.33 -17.19
C PRO A 191 3.14 -10.85 -16.81
N GLY A 192 3.25 -10.56 -15.52
CA GLY A 192 3.37 -9.22 -14.96
C GLY A 192 2.04 -8.50 -14.75
N ARG A 193 0.90 -9.07 -15.16
CA ARG A 193 -0.47 -8.50 -15.00
C ARG A 193 -1.35 -9.37 -14.09
N PRO A 194 -0.95 -9.65 -12.84
CA PRO A 194 -1.71 -10.54 -11.98
C PRO A 194 -2.98 -9.89 -11.46
N SER A 195 -4.07 -10.66 -11.45
CA SER A 195 -5.30 -10.37 -10.71
C SER A 195 -5.39 -11.29 -9.48
N VAL A 196 -6.10 -10.84 -8.45
CA VAL A 196 -6.33 -11.61 -7.21
C VAL A 196 -7.81 -11.78 -6.95
N VAL A 197 -8.24 -13.02 -6.74
CA VAL A 197 -9.59 -13.34 -6.30
C VAL A 197 -9.56 -13.71 -4.83
N GLY A 198 -10.40 -13.10 -4.01
CA GLY A 198 -10.66 -13.49 -2.61
C GLY A 198 -12.07 -14.05 -2.45
N ILE A 199 -12.27 -15.05 -1.58
CA ILE A 199 -13.58 -15.70 -1.41
C ILE A 199 -13.91 -15.92 0.06
N ALA A 200 -15.07 -15.40 0.46
CA ALA A 200 -15.77 -15.80 1.67
C ALA A 200 -16.91 -16.74 1.27
N ARG A 201 -16.70 -18.04 1.48
CA ARG A 201 -17.66 -19.09 1.13
C ARG A 201 -18.92 -19.00 1.99
N GLY A 202 -20.08 -19.07 1.34
CA GLY A 202 -21.36 -19.22 2.00
C GLY A 202 -21.65 -20.68 2.37
N SER A 203 -22.73 -20.87 3.13
CA SER A 203 -23.28 -22.19 3.49
C SER A 203 -23.99 -22.91 2.34
N GLY A 204 -24.20 -22.24 1.20
CA GLY A 204 -24.82 -22.80 0.00
C GLY A 204 -26.29 -22.40 -0.19
N GLY A 205 -26.75 -22.54 -1.43
CA GLY A 205 -28.14 -22.27 -1.83
C GLY A 205 -28.54 -20.79 -1.81
N GLY A 206 -27.60 -19.86 -1.63
CA GLY A 206 -27.81 -18.42 -1.79
C GLY A 206 -27.23 -17.87 -3.10
N LYS A 207 -27.48 -16.59 -3.37
CA LYS A 207 -26.94 -15.85 -4.51
C LYS A 207 -25.58 -15.26 -4.18
N SER A 208 -24.60 -15.40 -5.08
CA SER A 208 -23.25 -14.87 -4.88
C SER A 208 -23.14 -13.40 -5.29
N LEU A 209 -22.25 -12.66 -4.63
CA LEU A 209 -21.99 -11.25 -4.89
C LEU A 209 -20.49 -11.03 -5.10
N MET A 210 -20.12 -10.35 -6.17
CA MET A 210 -18.74 -9.94 -6.45
C MET A 210 -18.54 -8.46 -6.14
N PHE A 211 -17.54 -8.12 -5.34
CA PHE A 211 -16.95 -6.78 -5.34
C PHE A 211 -15.81 -6.78 -6.33
N ASN A 212 -15.88 -5.90 -7.32
CA ASN A 212 -14.83 -5.74 -8.32
C ASN A 212 -14.14 -4.39 -8.13
N GLY A 213 -12.80 -4.46 -8.08
CA GLY A 213 -11.93 -3.31 -8.01
C GLY A 213 -10.70 -3.51 -8.87
N HIS A 214 -10.20 -2.46 -9.53
CA HIS A 214 -8.94 -2.53 -10.25
C HIS A 214 -7.76 -2.15 -9.33
N MET A 215 -6.58 -2.65 -9.67
CA MET A 215 -5.35 -2.48 -8.87
C MET A 215 -4.35 -1.53 -9.53
N ASP A 216 -4.40 -1.42 -10.85
CA ASP A 216 -3.56 -0.52 -11.60
C ASP A 216 -3.98 0.92 -11.42
N THR A 217 -3.13 1.84 -11.85
CA THR A 217 -3.43 3.26 -11.82
C THR A 217 -3.01 3.86 -13.15
N VAL A 218 -3.59 5.01 -13.54
CA VAL A 218 -2.94 5.84 -14.56
C VAL A 218 -1.52 6.26 -14.18
N THR A 219 -0.80 6.84 -15.15
CA THR A 219 0.56 7.36 -14.95
C THR A 219 0.69 8.34 -13.77
N LEU A 220 1.84 8.27 -13.12
CA LEU A 220 2.24 9.19 -12.07
C LEU A 220 2.71 10.55 -12.63
N LEU A 221 2.96 10.62 -13.93
CA LEU A 221 3.40 11.85 -14.60
C LEU A 221 2.30 12.93 -14.57
N GLY A 222 2.74 14.18 -14.41
CA GLY A 222 1.84 15.33 -14.38
C GLY A 222 1.10 15.54 -13.05
N TYR A 223 1.33 14.69 -12.05
CA TYR A 223 0.83 14.91 -10.69
C TYR A 223 1.68 15.97 -9.97
N ASN A 224 1.04 16.94 -9.33
CA ASN A 224 1.75 17.95 -8.54
C ASN A 224 2.15 17.35 -7.19
N GLY A 225 3.46 17.31 -6.89
CA GLY A 225 3.99 16.66 -5.69
C GLY A 225 4.26 15.17 -5.91
N ASP A 226 4.40 14.42 -4.82
CA ASP A 226 4.58 12.96 -4.89
C ASP A 226 3.20 12.27 -4.91
N PRO A 227 2.81 11.63 -6.03
CA PRO A 227 1.51 11.00 -6.17
C PRO A 227 1.29 9.82 -5.23
N LEU A 228 2.35 9.18 -4.74
CA LEU A 228 2.26 8.04 -3.81
C LEU A 228 2.33 8.49 -2.36
N ASN A 229 2.64 9.76 -2.11
CA ASN A 229 2.58 10.36 -0.79
C ASN A 229 1.16 10.86 -0.50
N LEU A 230 0.41 10.05 0.25
CA LEU A 230 -0.94 10.39 0.68
C LEU A 230 -0.98 11.66 1.53
N LEU A 231 -1.78 12.63 1.12
CA LEU A 231 -2.09 13.83 1.86
C LEU A 231 -3.56 13.79 2.27
N ILE A 232 -3.83 13.87 3.57
CA ILE A 232 -5.18 14.20 4.04
C ILE A 232 -5.23 15.71 4.21
N SER A 233 -6.27 16.36 3.66
CA SER A 233 -6.47 17.79 3.83
C SER A 233 -7.94 18.14 3.61
N ASP A 234 -8.50 18.97 4.49
CA ASP A 234 -9.91 19.38 4.46
C ASP A 234 -10.91 18.20 4.39
N GLY A 235 -10.58 17.10 5.07
CA GLY A 235 -11.39 15.88 5.09
C GLY A 235 -11.33 15.03 3.81
N ASN A 236 -10.48 15.41 2.85
CA ASN A 236 -10.27 14.67 1.61
C ASN A 236 -8.92 13.95 1.62
N LEU A 237 -8.86 12.77 1.01
CA LEU A 237 -7.64 11.98 0.80
C LEU A 237 -7.11 12.23 -0.61
N TYR A 238 -5.98 12.93 -0.70
CA TYR A 238 -5.27 13.20 -1.94
C TYR A 238 -4.12 12.21 -2.12
N GLY A 239 -4.04 11.65 -3.31
CA GLY A 239 -3.02 10.72 -3.74
C GLY A 239 -3.46 10.12 -5.06
N ARG A 240 -2.51 9.70 -5.89
CA ARG A 240 -2.87 8.95 -7.09
C ARG A 240 -3.63 7.70 -6.64
N ASP A 241 -4.78 7.47 -7.28
CA ASP A 241 -5.60 6.29 -7.07
C ASP A 241 -6.41 6.27 -5.76
N SER A 242 -6.40 7.37 -4.99
CA SER A 242 -7.18 7.43 -3.75
C SER A 242 -8.69 7.30 -4.00
N ALA A 243 -9.19 7.77 -5.15
CA ALA A 243 -10.59 7.62 -5.56
C ALA A 243 -10.80 6.49 -6.56
N ASP A 244 -9.97 6.44 -7.59
CA ASP A 244 -10.05 5.53 -8.74
C ASP A 244 -8.75 4.72 -8.79
N MET A 245 -8.69 3.48 -8.29
CA MET A 245 -9.78 2.79 -7.58
C MET A 245 -9.37 2.05 -6.30
N LYS A 246 -8.21 2.37 -5.72
CA LYS A 246 -7.73 1.74 -4.47
C LYS A 246 -8.65 1.91 -3.26
N SER A 247 -9.41 3.00 -3.14
CA SER A 247 -10.39 3.11 -2.03
C SER A 247 -11.57 2.17 -2.20
N GLY A 248 -12.12 2.06 -3.42
CA GLY A 248 -13.15 1.08 -3.74
C GLY A 248 -12.68 -0.35 -3.50
N LEU A 249 -11.45 -0.65 -3.92
CA LEU A 249 -10.81 -1.94 -3.66
C LEU A 249 -10.61 -2.20 -2.16
N ALA A 250 -10.17 -1.21 -1.38
CA ALA A 250 -10.03 -1.30 0.06
C ALA A 250 -11.36 -1.64 0.75
N VAL A 251 -12.46 -1.00 0.31
CA VAL A 251 -13.82 -1.30 0.78
C VAL A 251 -14.19 -2.75 0.49
N GLY A 252 -13.91 -3.24 -0.71
CA GLY A 252 -14.12 -4.65 -1.07
C GLY A 252 -13.34 -5.61 -0.18
N MET A 253 -12.07 -5.32 0.11
CA MET A 253 -11.23 -6.10 1.02
C MET A 253 -11.81 -6.14 2.44
N VAL A 254 -12.16 -5.00 3.01
CA VAL A 254 -12.77 -4.94 4.36
C VAL A 254 -14.11 -5.67 4.39
N ALA A 255 -14.94 -5.51 3.36
CA ALA A 255 -16.23 -6.17 3.27
C ALA A 255 -16.08 -7.69 3.28
N ILE A 256 -15.16 -8.25 2.49
CA ILE A 256 -14.96 -9.71 2.45
C ILE A 256 -14.44 -10.27 3.78
N ALA A 257 -13.58 -9.53 4.48
CA ALA A 257 -13.12 -9.92 5.80
C ALA A 257 -14.23 -9.90 6.86
N ASN A 258 -15.12 -8.90 6.81
CA ASN A 258 -16.21 -8.77 7.77
C ASN A 258 -17.28 -9.85 7.57
N VAL A 259 -17.58 -10.23 6.33
CA VAL A 259 -18.60 -11.27 6.08
C VAL A 259 -18.12 -12.68 6.37
N LYS A 260 -16.81 -12.93 6.46
CA LYS A 260 -16.28 -14.26 6.80
C LYS A 260 -16.80 -14.78 8.16
N GLY A 261 -17.12 -13.88 9.09
CA GLY A 261 -17.73 -14.22 10.39
C GLY A 261 -19.26 -14.35 10.35
N ILE A 262 -19.89 -14.08 9.20
CA ILE A 262 -21.33 -14.08 9.03
C ILE A 262 -21.74 -15.35 8.27
N ASN A 263 -22.79 -16.01 8.72
CA ASN A 263 -23.29 -17.22 8.08
C ASN A 263 -24.12 -16.87 6.82
N LEU A 264 -23.45 -16.44 5.76
CA LEU A 264 -24.07 -16.16 4.47
C LEU A 264 -24.51 -17.45 3.77
N ARG A 265 -25.54 -17.37 2.91
CA ARG A 265 -25.95 -18.49 2.05
C ARG A 265 -25.22 -18.51 0.71
N GLY A 266 -24.86 -17.35 0.17
CA GLY A 266 -24.12 -17.22 -1.07
C GLY A 266 -22.67 -16.81 -0.80
N ASP A 267 -21.81 -17.07 -1.79
CA ASP A 267 -20.40 -16.67 -1.72
C ASP A 267 -20.26 -15.16 -1.92
N MET A 268 -19.37 -14.54 -1.14
CA MET A 268 -18.88 -13.19 -1.43
C MET A 268 -17.49 -13.29 -2.06
N ILE A 269 -17.33 -12.67 -3.21
CA ILE A 269 -16.11 -12.72 -4.01
C ILE A 269 -15.52 -11.32 -4.09
N LEU A 270 -14.23 -11.19 -3.84
CA LEU A 270 -13.43 -10.01 -4.16
C LEU A 270 -12.70 -10.30 -5.47
N ALA A 271 -12.84 -9.43 -6.46
CA ALA A 271 -12.12 -9.48 -7.74
C ALA A 271 -11.24 -8.23 -7.86
N ALA A 272 -9.98 -8.34 -7.42
CA ALA A 272 -8.95 -7.33 -7.59
C ALA A 272 -8.27 -7.54 -8.94
N VAL A 273 -8.68 -6.79 -9.96
CA VAL A 273 -8.28 -7.01 -11.36
C VAL A 273 -7.12 -6.10 -11.77
N ALA A 274 -6.30 -6.61 -12.67
CA ALA A 274 -5.26 -5.83 -13.35
C ALA A 274 -5.80 -5.19 -14.64
N ASP A 275 -5.08 -4.18 -15.10
CA ASP A 275 -5.21 -3.59 -16.42
C ASP A 275 -6.53 -2.91 -16.76
N GLU A 276 -7.27 -2.38 -15.80
CA GLU A 276 -8.52 -1.66 -16.14
C GLU A 276 -8.23 -0.41 -16.97
N GLU A 277 -7.18 0.34 -16.60
CA GLU A 277 -6.87 1.66 -17.14
C GLU A 277 -6.41 1.62 -18.61
N SER A 278 -6.11 0.44 -19.15
CA SER A 278 -5.71 0.25 -20.54
C SER A 278 -6.70 -0.61 -21.33
N GLU A 279 -6.58 -1.94 -21.27
CA GLU A 279 -7.36 -2.86 -22.12
C GLU A 279 -8.36 -3.73 -21.33
N SER A 280 -8.43 -3.58 -20.01
CA SER A 280 -9.27 -4.36 -19.10
C SER A 280 -9.01 -5.87 -19.12
N LEU A 281 -7.77 -6.30 -19.44
CA LEU A 281 -7.42 -7.71 -19.60
C LEU A 281 -7.67 -8.54 -18.33
N GLY A 282 -7.45 -7.98 -17.14
CA GLY A 282 -7.58 -8.74 -15.88
C GLY A 282 -8.99 -9.27 -15.65
N MET A 283 -10.02 -8.48 -15.99
CA MET A 283 -11.41 -8.94 -15.85
C MET A 283 -11.75 -10.02 -16.89
N GLU A 284 -11.30 -9.88 -18.14
CA GLU A 284 -11.51 -10.91 -19.15
C GLU A 284 -10.86 -12.24 -18.74
N GLN A 285 -9.63 -12.18 -18.23
CA GLN A 285 -8.87 -13.34 -17.78
C GLN A 285 -9.52 -14.02 -16.56
N LEU A 286 -9.99 -13.23 -15.60
CA LEU A 286 -10.76 -13.71 -14.47
C LEU A 286 -12.03 -14.44 -14.94
N LEU A 287 -12.73 -13.88 -15.93
CA LEU A 287 -13.91 -14.50 -16.51
C LEU A 287 -13.56 -15.79 -17.29
N GLN A 288 -12.45 -15.83 -18.02
CA GLN A 288 -11.99 -17.04 -18.72
C GLN A 288 -11.58 -18.15 -17.75
N ALA A 289 -11.02 -17.79 -16.59
CA ALA A 289 -10.69 -18.71 -15.50
C ALA A 289 -11.95 -19.27 -14.78
N GLY A 290 -13.15 -18.83 -15.15
CA GLY A 290 -14.42 -19.37 -14.66
C GLY A 290 -15.01 -18.66 -13.44
N TRP A 291 -14.41 -17.57 -12.98
CA TRP A 291 -14.93 -16.79 -11.86
C TRP A 291 -16.20 -16.04 -12.29
N ARG A 292 -17.31 -16.25 -11.57
CA ARG A 292 -18.62 -15.62 -11.82
C ARG A 292 -19.35 -15.38 -10.50
N ALA A 293 -20.25 -14.41 -10.50
CA ALA A 293 -21.22 -14.18 -9.44
C ALA A 293 -22.61 -13.89 -10.00
N ASP A 294 -23.66 -14.01 -9.18
CA ASP A 294 -25.03 -13.65 -9.58
C ASP A 294 -25.22 -12.13 -9.72
N ALA A 295 -24.44 -11.33 -8.99
CA ALA A 295 -24.41 -9.88 -9.08
C ALA A 295 -22.99 -9.34 -8.80
N ALA A 296 -22.71 -8.12 -9.23
CA ALA A 296 -21.46 -7.43 -8.94
C ALA A 296 -21.69 -5.99 -8.47
N ILE A 297 -20.83 -5.52 -7.57
CA ILE A 297 -20.65 -4.13 -7.20
C ILE A 297 -19.29 -3.72 -7.76
N ILE A 298 -19.28 -2.75 -8.67
CA ILE A 298 -18.05 -2.15 -9.18
C ILE A 298 -17.83 -0.86 -8.40
N ALA A 299 -16.71 -0.76 -7.70
CA ALA A 299 -16.48 0.31 -6.72
C ALA A 299 -15.88 1.60 -7.33
N GLU A 300 -16.24 1.89 -8.58
CA GLU A 300 -15.83 3.10 -9.31
C GLU A 300 -16.36 4.39 -8.63
N PRO A 301 -15.65 5.52 -8.77
CA PRO A 301 -16.08 6.78 -8.22
C PRO A 301 -17.32 7.28 -8.98
N THR A 302 -18.46 7.20 -8.30
CA THR A 302 -19.78 7.59 -8.83
C THR A 302 -20.42 8.71 -8.02
N GLU A 303 -19.63 9.42 -7.19
CA GLU A 303 -20.13 10.40 -6.22
C GLU A 303 -21.22 9.82 -5.31
N MET A 304 -21.07 8.54 -4.93
CA MET A 304 -22.06 7.77 -4.14
C MET A 304 -23.41 7.55 -4.83
N ALA A 305 -23.51 7.80 -6.15
CA ALA A 305 -24.70 7.53 -6.92
C ALA A 305 -24.76 6.06 -7.38
N LEU A 306 -25.96 5.46 -7.34
CA LEU A 306 -26.15 4.14 -7.92
C LEU A 306 -26.21 4.25 -9.44
N ILE A 307 -25.14 3.80 -10.11
CA ILE A 307 -25.05 3.75 -11.56
C ILE A 307 -25.19 2.28 -12.02
N ASN A 308 -26.13 2.03 -12.92
CA ASN A 308 -26.38 0.69 -13.48
C ASN A 308 -26.03 0.56 -14.97
N LYS A 309 -25.47 1.62 -15.57
CA LYS A 309 -25.07 1.69 -16.98
C LYS A 309 -23.91 2.66 -17.15
N HIS A 310 -22.97 2.33 -18.03
CA HIS A 310 -21.89 3.20 -18.46
C HIS A 310 -21.86 3.24 -20.00
N LYS A 311 -21.16 4.21 -20.57
CA LYS A 311 -20.97 4.28 -22.03
C LYS A 311 -19.93 3.24 -22.45
N GLY A 312 -20.11 2.67 -23.63
CA GLY A 312 -19.02 1.94 -24.28
C GLY A 312 -17.92 2.91 -24.73
N PHE A 313 -16.73 2.36 -24.97
CA PHE A 313 -15.57 3.10 -25.45
C PHE A 313 -15.05 2.47 -26.75
N ALA A 314 -14.59 3.30 -27.68
CA ALA A 314 -13.94 2.87 -28.91
C ALA A 314 -12.79 3.83 -29.21
N LEU A 315 -11.58 3.28 -29.31
CA LEU A 315 -10.37 4.03 -29.62
C LEU A 315 -9.95 3.74 -31.07
N PHE A 316 -9.72 4.80 -31.85
CA PHE A 316 -9.30 4.69 -33.24
C PHE A 316 -7.89 5.26 -33.38
N GLN A 317 -6.98 4.48 -33.97
CA GLN A 317 -5.69 4.97 -34.43
C GLN A 317 -5.79 5.33 -35.92
N VAL A 318 -5.34 6.53 -36.27
CA VAL A 318 -5.33 7.03 -37.66
C VAL A 318 -3.93 7.51 -38.01
N ASP A 319 -3.28 6.79 -38.93
CA ASP A 319 -1.96 7.15 -39.42
C ASP A 319 -2.06 8.05 -40.66
N ILE A 320 -1.50 9.26 -40.56
CA ILE A 320 -1.48 10.23 -41.66
C ILE A 320 -0.05 10.40 -42.16
N HIS A 321 0.18 9.98 -43.40
CA HIS A 321 1.51 10.00 -44.00
C HIS A 321 1.73 11.25 -44.85
N GLY A 322 2.93 11.84 -44.70
CA GLY A 322 3.42 12.96 -45.49
C GLY A 322 4.71 12.59 -46.25
N ALA A 323 5.38 13.60 -46.79
CA ALA A 323 6.67 13.47 -47.45
C ALA A 323 7.69 14.38 -46.74
N ALA A 324 8.76 13.80 -46.21
CA ALA A 324 9.77 14.54 -45.46
C ALA A 324 10.61 15.43 -46.37
N ALA A 325 10.88 16.66 -45.92
CA ALA A 325 11.79 17.60 -46.58
C ALA A 325 12.58 18.39 -45.54
N HIS A 326 13.67 19.04 -45.97
CA HIS A 326 14.44 19.95 -45.11
C HIS A 326 13.54 21.13 -44.68
N GLY A 327 13.63 21.59 -43.42
CA GLY A 327 12.73 22.63 -42.88
C GLY A 327 12.75 23.96 -43.64
N SER A 328 13.83 24.27 -44.37
CA SER A 328 13.93 25.44 -45.26
C SER A 328 13.37 25.22 -46.68
N ARG A 329 12.96 23.99 -47.01
CA ARG A 329 12.43 23.55 -48.31
C ARG A 329 11.09 22.84 -48.14
N ALA A 330 10.17 23.52 -47.45
CA ALA A 330 8.81 23.04 -47.25
C ALA A 330 8.06 22.77 -48.58
N ASP A 331 8.48 23.42 -49.67
CA ASP A 331 7.96 23.22 -51.03
C ASP A 331 8.20 21.81 -51.58
N LEU A 332 9.18 21.08 -51.04
CA LEU A 332 9.50 19.70 -51.45
C LEU A 332 8.83 18.63 -50.57
N GLY A 333 8.14 19.05 -49.50
CA GLY A 333 7.52 18.15 -48.54
C GLY A 333 6.00 18.13 -48.65
N VAL A 334 5.40 17.14 -47.98
CA VAL A 334 3.95 17.12 -47.69
C VAL A 334 3.82 17.02 -46.19
N ASP A 335 3.28 18.08 -45.59
CA ASP A 335 3.14 18.19 -44.14
C ASP A 335 1.97 17.33 -43.63
N ALA A 336 2.31 16.20 -43.00
CA ALA A 336 1.35 15.30 -42.38
C ALA A 336 0.59 15.96 -41.22
N ILE A 337 1.21 16.89 -40.48
CA ILE A 337 0.60 17.60 -39.34
C ILE A 337 -0.51 18.53 -39.85
N CYS A 338 -0.24 19.26 -40.94
CA CYS A 338 -1.26 20.08 -41.59
C CYS A 338 -2.45 19.23 -42.09
N LYS A 339 -2.18 18.06 -42.68
CA LYS A 339 -3.23 17.11 -43.11
C LYS A 339 -4.02 16.53 -41.94
N ALA A 340 -3.36 16.22 -40.83
CA ALA A 340 -4.02 15.81 -39.59
C ALA A 340 -4.95 16.89 -39.05
N GLY A 341 -4.56 18.16 -39.15
CA GLY A 341 -5.42 19.29 -38.78
C GLY A 341 -6.77 19.28 -39.51
N TYR A 342 -6.78 19.06 -40.83
CA TYR A 342 -8.03 18.97 -41.60
C TYR A 342 -8.88 17.77 -41.19
N PHE A 343 -8.25 16.61 -40.99
CA PHE A 343 -8.95 15.40 -40.56
C PHE A 343 -9.61 15.58 -39.19
N LEU A 344 -8.93 16.21 -38.23
CA LEU A 344 -9.47 16.47 -36.89
C LEU A 344 -10.67 17.42 -36.90
N VAL A 345 -10.69 18.40 -37.81
CA VAL A 345 -11.83 19.33 -37.94
C VAL A 345 -13.09 18.61 -38.47
N GLU A 346 -12.93 17.65 -39.38
CA GLU A 346 -14.05 16.89 -39.95
C GLU A 346 -14.57 15.77 -39.01
N LEU A 347 -13.82 15.42 -37.97
CA LEU A 347 -14.25 14.47 -36.92
C LEU A 347 -15.22 15.08 -35.90
N GLY A 348 -15.47 16.39 -35.96
CA GLY A 348 -16.39 17.13 -35.10
C GLY A 348 -17.86 16.84 -35.38
#